data_AF-A0A9N9GHN7-F1
#
_entry.id   AF-A0A9N9GHN7-F1
#
_cell.length_a   1.000
_cell.length_b   1.000
_cell.length_c   1.000
_cell.angle_alpha   90.00
_cell.angle_beta   90.00
_cell.angle_gamma   90.00
#
_symmetry.space_group_name_H-M   'P 1'
#
loop_
_entity.id
_entity.type
_entity.pdbx_description
1 polymer ?
#
loop_
_entity_poly.entity_id
_entity_poly.type
_entity_poly.pdbx_seq_one_letter_code
_entity_poly.pdbx_strand_id
1 'polypeptide(L)'
;DDTDGLDEQAEYEAWKLRELKRVKRDREEREAREKEREEIERRRQMSEEMRFKEDLERARKSREEKSKGKYRFLQKYYHKGAFYLDSEDDLFKRDYTEATPDEAAHKELLPKIMQVKNFGRAGQTKWTHLADQDTSTKDSPWRQKLKRTNNAVDDFGRSRKRRPRDRN
;
A
#
# COMPACT_ATOMS: atom_id res chain seq x y z
N ASP A 1 8.41 42.61 -33.19
CA ASP A 1 8.23 43.95 -32.63
C ASP A 1 9.51 44.17 -31.87
N ASP A 2 10.45 44.79 -32.57
CA ASP A 2 11.88 44.62 -32.36
C ASP A 2 12.35 45.87 -31.60
N THR A 3 11.99 45.91 -30.32
CA THR A 3 12.34 46.98 -29.37
C THR A 3 13.62 46.66 -28.59
N ASP A 4 14.48 45.85 -29.19
CA ASP A 4 15.84 45.56 -28.77
C ASP A 4 16.60 46.88 -28.62
N GLY A 5 17.21 47.12 -27.45
CA GLY A 5 18.09 48.30 -27.23
C GLY A 5 17.42 49.52 -26.58
N LEU A 6 16.18 49.43 -26.10
CA LEU A 6 15.58 50.50 -25.27
C LEU A 6 16.29 50.65 -23.92
N ASP A 7 16.76 49.54 -23.34
CA ASP A 7 17.55 49.50 -22.10
C ASP A 7 18.59 48.38 -22.17
N GLU A 8 19.70 48.66 -22.87
CA GLU A 8 20.82 47.73 -23.06
C GLU A 8 21.38 47.20 -21.72
N GLN A 9 21.36 48.02 -20.67
CA GLN A 9 21.86 47.64 -19.36
C GLN A 9 20.92 46.61 -18.70
N ALA A 10 19.61 46.84 -18.72
CA ALA A 10 18.65 45.88 -18.19
C ALA A 10 18.65 44.56 -18.97
N GLU A 11 18.79 44.62 -20.30
CA GLU A 11 18.90 43.44 -21.15
C GLU A 11 20.17 42.63 -20.86
N TYR A 12 21.32 43.29 -20.68
CA TYR A 12 22.58 42.66 -20.30
C TYR A 12 22.52 42.03 -18.91
N GLU A 13 21.91 42.70 -17.94
CA GLU A 13 21.70 42.16 -16.60
C GLU A 13 20.75 40.96 -16.62
N ALA A 14 19.66 41.02 -17.38
CA ALA A 14 18.75 39.90 -17.58
C ALA A 14 19.45 38.71 -18.24
N TRP A 15 20.31 38.96 -19.23
CA TRP A 15 21.16 37.93 -19.83
C TRP A 15 22.12 37.31 -18.80
N LYS A 16 22.82 38.14 -18.02
CA LYS A 16 23.73 37.69 -16.96
C LYS A 16 23.00 36.84 -15.92
N LEU A 17 21.79 37.22 -15.53
CA LEU A 17 20.95 36.45 -14.60
C LEU A 17 20.52 35.10 -15.18
N ARG A 18 20.17 35.04 -16.47
CA ARG A 18 19.87 33.76 -17.14
C ARG A 18 21.09 32.86 -17.19
N GLU A 19 22.26 33.42 -17.49
CA GLU A 19 23.50 32.66 -17.57
C GLU A 19 23.94 32.14 -16.20
N LEU A 20 23.85 32.99 -15.17
CA LEU A 20 24.12 32.58 -13.79
C LEU A 20 23.14 31.50 -13.32
N LYS A 21 21.86 31.57 -13.70
CA LYS A 21 20.88 30.50 -13.45
C LYS A 21 21.26 29.18 -14.15
N ARG A 22 21.84 29.22 -15.35
CA ARG A 22 22.31 28.01 -16.05
C ARG A 22 23.47 27.37 -15.32
N VAL A 23 24.51 28.16 -15.02
CA VAL A 23 25.68 27.68 -14.26
C VAL A 23 25.26 27.14 -12.90
N LYS A 24 24.32 27.82 -12.22
CA LYS A 24 23.76 27.37 -10.95
C LYS A 24 23.08 26.00 -11.08
N ARG A 25 22.23 25.80 -12.09
CA ARG A 25 21.55 24.51 -12.33
C ARG A 25 22.55 23.37 -12.51
N ASP A 26 23.57 23.59 -13.33
CA ASP A 26 24.58 22.56 -13.64
C ASP A 26 25.40 22.21 -12.39
N ARG A 27 25.67 23.21 -11.54
CA ARG A 27 26.31 23.01 -10.24
C ARG A 27 25.40 22.26 -9.27
N GLU A 28 24.14 22.66 -9.15
CA GLU A 28 23.14 22.01 -8.30
C GLU A 28 22.92 20.55 -8.70
N GLU A 29 22.89 20.24 -9.99
CA GLU A 29 22.75 18.86 -10.48
C GLU A 29 23.98 18.00 -10.14
N ARG A 30 25.19 18.58 -10.16
CA ARG A 30 26.41 17.88 -9.73
C ARG A 30 26.40 17.63 -8.22
N GLU A 31 26.09 18.66 -7.44
CA GLU A 31 26.00 18.56 -5.98
C GLU A 31 24.88 17.61 -5.55
N ALA A 32 23.75 17.55 -6.26
CA ALA A 32 22.68 16.58 -6.00
C ALA A 32 23.16 15.14 -6.22
N ARG A 33 23.88 14.88 -7.32
CA ARG A 33 24.48 13.57 -7.58
C ARG A 33 25.51 13.17 -6.53
N GLU A 34 26.34 14.11 -6.07
CA GLU A 34 27.30 13.86 -4.99
C GLU A 34 26.59 13.54 -3.67
N LYS A 35 25.57 14.31 -3.28
CA LYS A 35 24.74 14.05 -2.09
C LYS A 35 24.03 12.70 -2.14
N GLU A 36 23.52 12.30 -3.31
CA GLU A 36 22.91 10.99 -3.48
C GLU A 36 23.93 9.86 -3.26
N ARG A 37 25.15 10.02 -3.79
CA ARG A 37 26.24 9.05 -3.58
C ARG A 37 26.66 8.99 -2.10
N GLU A 38 26.81 10.14 -1.45
CA GLU A 38 27.11 10.22 -0.01
C GLU A 38 26.02 9.57 0.85
N GLU A 39 24.73 9.78 0.56
CA GLU A 39 23.63 9.13 1.30
C GLU A 39 23.63 7.61 1.08
N ILE A 40 23.93 7.14 -0.14
CA ILE A 40 24.08 5.71 -0.42
C ILE A 40 25.24 5.12 0.39
N GLU A 41 26.38 5.82 0.44
CA GLU A 41 27.55 5.39 1.21
C GLU A 41 27.27 5.42 2.72
N ARG A 42 26.60 6.46 3.23
CA ARG A 42 26.11 6.54 4.60
C ARG A 42 25.26 5.32 4.92
N ARG A 43 24.23 5.05 4.11
CA ARG A 43 23.33 3.87 4.26
C ARG A 43 24.06 2.53 4.22
N ARG A 44 25.19 2.43 3.51
CA ARG A 44 26.03 1.23 3.46
C ARG A 44 26.92 1.08 4.70
N GLN A 45 27.37 2.18 5.29
CA GLN A 45 28.20 2.20 6.50
C GLN A 45 27.37 2.07 7.78
N MET A 46 26.07 2.39 7.75
CA MET A 46 25.15 2.25 8.88
C MET A 46 24.92 0.78 9.26
N SER A 47 24.70 0.53 10.56
CA SER A 47 24.34 -0.80 11.06
C SER A 47 22.93 -1.22 10.61
N GLU A 48 22.71 -2.53 10.50
CA GLU A 48 21.43 -3.10 10.05
C GLU A 48 20.26 -2.72 10.98
N GLU A 49 20.48 -2.71 12.30
CA GLU A 49 19.45 -2.32 13.26
C GLU A 49 19.02 -0.85 13.11
N MET A 50 19.97 0.05 12.88
CA MET A 50 19.67 1.47 12.69
C MET A 50 18.98 1.71 11.35
N ARG A 51 19.43 1.03 10.29
CA ARG A 51 18.79 1.07 8.96
C ARG A 51 17.34 0.60 9.02
N PHE A 52 17.08 -0.51 9.72
CA PHE A 52 15.73 -1.04 9.90
C PHE A 52 14.81 -0.06 10.64
N LYS A 53 15.32 0.60 11.69
CA LYS A 53 14.57 1.64 12.42
C LYS A 53 14.24 2.83 11.51
N GLU A 54 15.23 3.37 10.79
CA GLU A 54 15.01 4.49 9.86
C GLU A 54 13.97 4.13 8.77
N ASP A 55 14.04 2.94 8.20
CA ASP A 55 13.11 2.49 7.15
C ASP A 55 11.70 2.28 7.71
N LEU A 56 11.58 1.76 8.94
CA LEU A 56 10.29 1.61 9.62
C LEU A 56 9.66 2.97 9.97
N GLU A 57 10.46 3.93 10.44
CA GLU A 57 10.01 5.30 10.69
C GLU A 57 9.58 5.99 9.39
N ARG A 58 10.34 5.85 8.31
CA ARG A 58 9.97 6.38 6.98
C ARG A 58 8.65 5.77 6.48
N ALA A 59 8.48 4.45 6.65
CA ALA A 59 7.24 3.77 6.28
C ALA A 59 6.05 4.23 7.12
N ARG A 60 6.23 4.47 8.43
CA ARG A 60 5.20 5.04 9.30
C ARG A 60 4.81 6.44 8.88
N LYS A 61 5.78 7.35 8.68
CA LYS A 61 5.55 8.72 8.22
C LYS A 61 4.78 8.75 6.89
N SER A 62 5.19 7.95 5.91
CA SER A 62 4.47 7.88 4.62
C SER A 62 3.04 7.34 4.76
N ARG A 63 2.79 6.45 5.72
CA ARG A 63 1.45 5.93 6.00
C ARG A 63 0.57 6.97 6.71
N GLU A 64 1.14 7.78 7.59
CA GLU A 64 0.44 8.84 8.33
C GLU A 64 0.11 10.04 7.43
N GLU A 65 1.02 10.43 6.55
CA GLU A 65 0.85 11.54 5.60
C GLU A 65 -0.20 11.21 4.53
N LYS A 66 -0.29 9.94 4.10
CA LYS A 66 -1.30 9.49 3.15
C LYS A 66 -2.66 9.37 3.84
N SER A 67 -3.45 10.44 3.78
CA SER A 67 -4.88 10.36 4.09
C SER A 67 -5.54 9.34 3.14
N LYS A 68 -6.08 8.27 3.72
CA LYS A 68 -6.85 7.26 2.97
C LYS A 68 -8.31 7.45 3.33
N GLY A 69 -9.13 7.86 2.37
CA GLY A 69 -10.57 7.84 2.56
C GLY A 69 -11.10 6.41 2.66
N LYS A 70 -12.28 6.28 3.25
CA LYS A 70 -12.91 4.99 3.56
C LYS A 70 -13.86 4.60 2.43
N TYR A 71 -13.54 3.51 1.73
CA TYR A 71 -14.43 2.93 0.73
C TYR A 71 -15.73 2.40 1.35
N ARG A 72 -16.83 2.53 0.61
CA ARG A 72 -18.13 1.92 0.92
C ARG A 72 -18.16 0.46 0.47
N PHE A 73 -19.11 -0.32 0.99
CA PHE A 73 -19.26 -1.74 0.64
C PHE A 73 -19.52 -1.92 -0.86
N LEU A 74 -18.71 -2.78 -1.51
CA LEU A 74 -18.72 -3.05 -2.96
C LEU A 74 -18.47 -1.83 -3.88
N GLN A 75 -17.89 -0.75 -3.36
CA GLN A 75 -17.44 0.38 -4.17
C GLN A 75 -16.32 -0.04 -5.12
N LYS A 76 -16.28 0.52 -6.34
CA LYS A 76 -15.23 0.25 -7.31
C LYS A 76 -13.98 1.03 -6.96
N TYR A 77 -12.84 0.33 -7.04
CA TYR A 77 -11.54 0.96 -6.96
C TYR A 77 -11.18 1.60 -8.31
N TYR A 78 -10.82 2.88 -8.27
CA TYR A 78 -10.26 3.61 -9.39
C TYR A 78 -8.78 3.88 -9.11
N HIS A 79 -7.92 3.31 -9.93
CA HIS A 79 -6.48 3.53 -9.85
C HIS A 79 -6.14 4.90 -10.48
N LYS A 80 -5.35 5.74 -9.79
CA LYS A 80 -4.98 7.08 -10.28
C LYS A 80 -4.18 7.08 -11.59
N GLY A 81 -3.57 5.95 -11.95
CA GLY A 81 -2.68 5.81 -13.10
C GLY A 81 -1.23 5.66 -12.67
N ALA A 82 -0.33 5.43 -13.63
CA ALA A 82 1.11 5.33 -13.40
C ALA A 82 1.91 6.45 -14.13
N PHE A 83 1.24 7.23 -14.97
CA PHE A 83 1.85 8.25 -15.81
C PHE A 83 1.59 9.65 -15.23
N TYR A 84 2.56 10.55 -15.38
CA TYR A 84 2.47 11.97 -14.97
C TYR A 84 2.32 12.19 -13.45
N LEU A 85 2.70 11.21 -12.62
CA LEU A 85 2.75 11.37 -11.15
C LEU A 85 4.03 12.09 -10.68
N ASP A 86 4.94 12.41 -11.58
CA ASP A 86 6.13 13.22 -11.33
C ASP A 86 5.81 14.71 -11.22
N SER A 87 4.77 15.15 -11.93
CA SER A 87 4.26 16.50 -11.88
C SER A 87 3.48 16.68 -10.58
N GLU A 88 3.88 17.66 -9.76
CA GLU A 88 3.23 17.94 -8.45
C GLU A 88 1.86 18.62 -8.59
N ASP A 89 1.07 18.23 -9.58
CA ASP A 89 -0.24 18.81 -9.85
C ASP A 89 -1.22 18.47 -8.74
N ASP A 90 -1.93 19.49 -8.26
CA ASP A 90 -2.92 19.34 -7.17
C ASP A 90 -4.08 18.41 -7.54
N LEU A 91 -4.33 18.19 -8.84
CA LEU A 91 -5.28 17.20 -9.33
C LEU A 91 -5.01 15.82 -8.74
N PHE A 92 -3.75 15.35 -8.78
CA PHE A 92 -3.38 14.01 -8.32
C PHE A 92 -3.37 13.87 -6.79
N LYS A 93 -3.38 14.99 -6.05
CA LYS A 93 -3.43 15.01 -4.58
C LYS A 93 -4.85 14.88 -4.02
N ARG A 94 -5.88 14.95 -4.87
CA ARG A 94 -7.29 14.81 -4.46
C ARG A 94 -7.58 13.42 -3.87
N ASP A 95 -8.71 13.34 -3.16
CA ASP A 95 -9.26 12.07 -2.71
C ASP A 95 -10.01 11.39 -3.87
N TYR A 96 -9.57 10.20 -4.26
CA TYR A 96 -10.19 9.38 -5.32
C TYR A 96 -10.93 8.17 -4.73
N THR A 97 -11.05 8.12 -3.40
CA THR A 97 -11.79 7.07 -2.69
C THR A 97 -13.27 7.42 -2.52
N GLU A 98 -13.69 8.60 -2.93
CA GLU A 98 -15.08 9.04 -2.87
C GLU A 98 -15.99 8.17 -3.77
N ALA A 99 -17.21 7.94 -3.31
CA ALA A 99 -18.18 7.12 -4.05
C ALA A 99 -18.75 7.91 -5.23
N THR A 100 -18.68 7.32 -6.42
CA THR A 100 -19.40 7.83 -7.60
C THR A 100 -20.92 7.78 -7.37
N PRO A 101 -21.72 8.62 -8.03
CA PRO A 101 -23.18 8.69 -7.82
C PRO A 101 -23.89 7.34 -7.89
N ASP A 102 -23.51 6.49 -8.86
CA ASP A 102 -24.06 5.13 -9.04
C ASP A 102 -23.72 4.17 -7.88
N GLU A 103 -22.67 4.47 -7.12
CA GLU A 103 -22.15 3.66 -6.02
C GLU A 103 -22.54 4.22 -4.64
N ALA A 104 -23.23 5.36 -4.61
CA ALA A 104 -23.65 6.02 -3.37
C ALA A 104 -24.77 5.28 -2.62
N ALA A 105 -25.42 4.30 -3.24
CA ALA A 105 -26.44 3.47 -2.61
C ALA A 105 -25.85 2.53 -1.54
N HIS A 106 -26.55 2.37 -0.42
CA HIS A 106 -26.17 1.46 0.66
C HIS A 106 -26.37 -0.02 0.26
N LYS A 107 -25.39 -0.60 -0.44
CA LYS A 107 -25.41 -2.00 -0.91
C LYS A 107 -25.40 -3.03 0.23
N GLU A 108 -25.07 -2.61 1.45
CA GLU A 108 -25.09 -3.45 2.66
C GLU A 108 -26.51 -3.89 3.05
N LEU A 109 -27.52 -3.08 2.73
CA LEU A 109 -28.92 -3.37 3.03
C LEU A 109 -29.55 -4.38 2.06
N LEU A 110 -28.84 -4.74 0.98
CA LEU A 110 -29.31 -5.71 0.00
C LEU A 110 -29.32 -7.13 0.59
N PRO A 111 -30.21 -8.01 0.13
CA PRO A 111 -30.18 -9.44 0.48
C PRO A 111 -28.80 -10.05 0.18
N LYS A 112 -28.35 -11.00 1.03
CA LYS A 112 -26.98 -11.56 0.95
C LYS A 112 -26.61 -12.09 -0.43
N ILE A 113 -27.56 -12.68 -1.17
CA ILE A 113 -27.36 -13.21 -2.53
C ILE A 113 -27.02 -12.09 -3.53
N MET A 114 -27.53 -10.88 -3.32
CA MET A 114 -27.29 -9.71 -4.16
C MET A 114 -26.06 -8.90 -3.73
N GLN A 115 -25.45 -9.20 -2.58
CA GLN A 115 -24.25 -8.53 -2.07
C GLN A 115 -22.99 -9.00 -2.81
N VAL A 116 -23.02 -8.98 -4.14
CA VAL A 116 -21.95 -9.41 -5.03
C VAL A 116 -21.80 -8.41 -6.17
N LYS A 117 -20.60 -8.30 -6.75
CA LYS A 117 -20.38 -7.36 -7.85
C LYS A 117 -21.03 -7.89 -9.12
N ASN A 118 -21.70 -7.02 -9.86
CA ASN A 118 -22.38 -7.34 -11.13
C ASN A 118 -23.42 -8.48 -11.04
N PHE A 119 -24.20 -8.54 -9.95
CA PHE A 119 -25.27 -9.53 -9.77
C PHE A 119 -26.17 -9.63 -11.02
N GLY A 120 -26.38 -10.85 -11.52
CA GLY A 120 -27.24 -11.11 -12.69
C GLY A 120 -26.63 -10.75 -14.04
N ARG A 121 -25.33 -10.42 -14.11
CA ARG A 121 -24.61 -10.15 -15.37
C ARG A 121 -23.53 -11.21 -15.61
N ALA A 122 -23.11 -11.36 -16.87
CA ALA A 122 -22.07 -12.33 -17.28
C ALA A 122 -20.72 -12.15 -16.56
N GLY A 123 -20.44 -10.98 -15.99
CA GLY A 123 -19.24 -10.68 -15.20
C GLY A 123 -19.45 -10.66 -13.68
N GLN A 124 -20.41 -11.43 -13.17
CA GLN A 124 -20.70 -11.51 -11.74
C GLN A 124 -19.54 -12.13 -10.96
N THR A 125 -19.07 -11.45 -9.90
CA THR A 125 -18.06 -12.02 -9.01
C THR A 125 -18.72 -12.90 -7.95
N LYS A 126 -18.05 -14.01 -7.60
CA LYS A 126 -18.48 -14.87 -6.48
C LYS A 126 -18.14 -14.28 -5.11
N TRP A 127 -17.12 -13.41 -5.08
CA TRP A 127 -16.52 -12.88 -3.86
C TRP A 127 -16.81 -11.38 -3.70
N THR A 128 -16.83 -10.92 -2.45
CA THR A 128 -17.20 -9.55 -2.05
C THR A 128 -15.96 -8.67 -1.85
N HIS A 129 -15.23 -8.87 -0.76
CA HIS A 129 -13.99 -8.18 -0.43
C HIS A 129 -13.01 -9.13 0.26
N LEU A 130 -11.72 -8.77 0.23
CA LEU A 130 -10.64 -9.60 0.76
C LEU A 130 -10.88 -9.99 2.23
N ALA A 131 -11.37 -9.06 3.06
CA ALA A 131 -11.61 -9.33 4.48
C ALA A 131 -12.67 -10.40 4.77
N ASP A 132 -13.61 -10.64 3.85
CA ASP A 132 -14.64 -11.70 3.99
C ASP A 132 -14.07 -13.09 3.61
N GLN A 133 -12.99 -13.09 2.83
CA GLN A 133 -12.33 -14.29 2.31
C GLN A 133 -11.00 -14.56 3.01
N ASP A 134 -10.61 -13.69 3.95
CA ASP A 134 -9.34 -13.78 4.67
C ASP A 134 -9.42 -14.87 5.76
N THR A 135 -8.80 -16.01 5.48
CA THR A 135 -8.71 -17.16 6.39
C THR A 135 -7.53 -17.07 7.37
N SER A 136 -6.76 -15.98 7.34
CA SER A 136 -5.61 -15.75 8.22
C SER A 136 -5.97 -15.23 9.61
N THR A 137 -7.27 -15.17 9.93
CA THR A 137 -7.84 -14.70 11.20
C THR A 137 -7.23 -15.40 12.41
N LYS A 138 -7.19 -14.70 13.55
CA LYS A 138 -6.57 -15.17 14.81
C LYS A 138 -7.15 -16.50 15.30
N ASP A 139 -8.40 -16.79 14.96
CA ASP A 139 -9.11 -18.01 15.34
C ASP A 139 -8.84 -19.18 14.40
N SER A 140 -8.08 -18.97 13.32
CA SER A 140 -7.70 -20.00 12.36
C SER A 140 -6.98 -21.15 13.10
N PRO A 141 -7.36 -22.42 12.87
CA PRO A 141 -6.75 -23.58 13.52
C PRO A 141 -5.23 -23.63 13.41
N TRP A 142 -4.67 -23.03 12.35
CA TRP A 142 -3.22 -22.95 12.08
C TRP A 142 -2.49 -21.88 12.90
N ARG A 143 -3.21 -20.88 13.43
CA ARG A 143 -2.67 -19.83 14.32
C ARG A 143 -2.84 -20.16 15.81
N GLN A 144 -3.71 -21.12 16.14
CA GLN A 144 -3.87 -21.59 17.51
C GLN A 144 -2.56 -22.24 17.95
N LYS A 145 -1.84 -21.62 18.90
CA LYS A 145 -0.74 -22.32 19.60
C LYS A 145 -1.33 -23.56 20.23
N LEU A 146 -0.99 -24.73 19.71
CA LEU A 146 -1.39 -26.01 20.28
C LEU A 146 -0.96 -25.98 21.75
N LYS A 147 -1.91 -25.81 22.67
CA LYS A 147 -1.64 -25.99 24.10
C LYS A 147 -1.33 -27.46 24.25
N ARG A 148 -0.05 -27.81 24.29
CA ARG A 148 0.40 -29.14 24.72
C ARG A 148 -0.07 -29.28 26.17
N THR A 149 -1.25 -29.86 26.35
CA THR A 149 -1.70 -30.26 27.67
C THR A 149 -0.82 -31.43 28.08
N ASN A 150 0.03 -31.24 29.08
CA ASN A 150 0.89 -32.29 29.66
C ASN A 150 0.08 -33.34 30.46
N ASN A 151 -1.16 -33.62 30.08
CA ASN A 151 -1.99 -34.67 30.68
C ASN A 151 -2.44 -35.62 29.57
N ALA A 152 -1.49 -36.40 29.08
CA ALA A 152 -1.75 -37.64 28.35
C ALA A 152 -0.73 -38.67 28.82
N VAL A 153 -0.69 -38.87 30.13
CA VAL A 153 -0.22 -40.12 30.72
C VAL A 153 -1.49 -40.78 31.25
N ASP A 154 -1.64 -42.07 30.99
CA ASP A 154 -2.67 -42.96 31.53
C ASP A 154 -4.05 -42.95 30.83
N ASP A 155 -4.20 -43.74 29.76
CA ASP A 155 -5.25 -44.77 29.66
C ASP A 155 -5.08 -45.68 28.42
N PHE A 156 -3.97 -46.42 28.33
CA PHE A 156 -3.87 -47.58 27.43
C PHE A 156 -4.09 -48.89 28.22
N GLY A 157 -5.03 -48.86 29.16
CA GLY A 157 -5.23 -49.90 30.16
C GLY A 157 -6.68 -50.34 30.35
N ARG A 158 -7.48 -50.51 29.28
CA ARG A 158 -8.81 -51.14 29.41
C ARG A 158 -9.05 -52.30 28.44
N SER A 159 -8.81 -53.50 28.99
CA SER A 159 -9.60 -54.74 28.86
C SER A 159 -10.05 -55.19 27.45
N ARG A 160 -9.26 -56.07 26.82
CA ARG A 160 -9.76 -56.98 25.77
C ARG A 160 -10.49 -58.15 26.43
N LYS A 161 -11.81 -58.06 26.62
CA LYS A 161 -12.65 -59.27 26.83
C LYS A 161 -12.63 -60.10 25.53
N ARG A 162 -11.91 -61.22 25.53
CA ARG A 162 -11.94 -62.23 24.46
C ARG A 162 -13.31 -62.90 24.47
N ARG A 163 -14.06 -62.82 23.37
CA ARG A 163 -15.25 -63.66 23.15
C ARG A 163 -14.82 -65.09 22.77
N PRO A 164 -15.48 -66.16 23.25
CA PRO A 164 -15.20 -67.50 22.76
C PRO A 164 -15.71 -67.63 21.32
N ARG A 165 -14.96 -68.34 20.49
CA ARG A 165 -15.30 -68.66 19.11
C ARG A 165 -15.94 -70.05 19.13
N ASP A 166 -17.25 -70.12 18.95
CA ASP A 166 -17.94 -71.40 18.79
C ASP A 166 -17.42 -72.10 17.53
N ARG A 167 -17.07 -73.38 17.69
CA ARG A 167 -16.69 -74.28 16.60
C ARG A 167 -17.96 -74.88 16.02
N ASN A 168 -18.05 -74.89 14.70
CA ASN A 168 -18.87 -75.83 13.94
C ASN A 168 -17.91 -76.68 13.10
#